data_AF-A0A497JFK6-F1
#
_entry.id   AF-A0A497JFK6-F1
#
_cell.length_a   1.000
_cell.length_b   1.000
_cell.length_c   1.000
_cell.angle_alpha   90.00
_cell.angle_beta   90.00
_cell.angle_gamma   90.00
#
_symmetry.space_group_name_H-M   'P 1'
#
loop_
_entity.id
_entity.type
_entity.pdbx_description
1 polymer ?
#
loop_
_entity_poly.entity_id
_entity_poly.type
_entity_poly.pdbx_seq_one_letter_code
_entity_poly.pdbx_strand_id
1 'polypeptide(L)'
;MDSREALVVAEVVALIFILIGGFVNEFFNFTLFIAFEALFIALFFLILWKMRSVFGRGFIRYLLYFLILFCIILASLLLLVMSEKLAPRFDIFLVLVIALIITNVAFRVIFGKKELEGRVLLSDDRLAVVELPFDLFAGIPKGKYVVETDTKIAKGK
;
A
#
# COMPACT_ATOMS: atom_id res chain seq x y z
N MET A 1 -2.47 0.10 16.91
CA MET A 1 -2.03 0.25 15.51
C MET A 1 -1.78 1.72 15.25
N ASP A 2 -0.65 2.08 14.64
CA ASP A 2 -0.36 3.48 14.33
C ASP A 2 -1.35 4.02 13.29
N SER A 3 -1.71 5.31 13.36
CA SER A 3 -2.67 5.89 12.40
C SER A 3 -2.21 5.79 10.94
N ARG A 4 -0.89 5.81 10.67
CA ARG A 4 -0.35 5.63 9.31
C ARG A 4 -0.50 4.20 8.82
N GLU A 5 -0.10 3.25 9.67
CA GLU A 5 -0.26 1.82 9.42
C GLU A 5 -1.72 1.46 9.20
N ALA A 6 -2.62 1.97 10.03
CA ALA A 6 -4.06 1.76 9.91
C ALA A 6 -4.62 2.22 8.56
N LEU A 7 -4.18 3.38 8.07
CA LEU A 7 -4.62 3.91 6.77
C LEU A 7 -4.06 3.08 5.61
N VAL A 8 -2.80 2.67 5.68
CA VAL A 8 -2.18 1.80 4.65
C VAL A 8 -2.88 0.45 4.61
N VAL A 9 -3.19 -0.14 5.76
CA VAL A 9 -3.96 -1.40 5.84
C VAL A 9 -5.37 -1.20 5.28
N ALA A 10 -6.07 -0.11 5.66
CA ALA A 10 -7.40 0.18 5.15
C ALA A 10 -7.41 0.33 3.61
N GLU A 11 -6.39 0.99 3.06
CA GLU A 11 -6.21 1.17 1.63
C GLU A 11 -5.99 -0.17 0.90
N VAL A 12 -5.12 -1.03 1.45
CA VAL A 12 -4.90 -2.38 0.92
C VAL A 12 -6.18 -3.21 0.99
N VAL A 13 -6.92 -3.12 2.10
CA VAL A 13 -8.20 -3.82 2.26
C VAL A 13 -9.24 -3.34 1.24
N ALA A 14 -9.32 -2.03 0.98
CA ALA A 14 -10.22 -1.49 -0.06
C ALA A 14 -9.86 -2.04 -1.44
N LEU A 15 -8.57 -2.07 -1.80
CA LEU A 15 -8.10 -2.68 -3.06
C LEU A 15 -8.41 -4.17 -3.15
N ILE A 16 -8.25 -4.91 -2.06
CA ILE A 16 -8.63 -6.33 -2.01
C ILE A 16 -10.12 -6.47 -2.28
N PHE A 17 -10.98 -5.70 -1.62
CA PHE A 17 -12.43 -5.76 -1.84
C PHE A 17 -12.82 -5.46 -3.29
N ILE A 18 -12.23 -4.43 -3.91
CA ILE A 18 -12.41 -4.15 -5.35
C ILE A 18 -12.04 -5.39 -6.18
N LEU A 19 -10.92 -6.04 -5.88
CA LEU A 19 -10.51 -7.24 -6.61
C LEU A 19 -11.51 -8.41 -6.46
N ILE A 20 -12.03 -8.65 -5.25
CA ILE A 20 -13.02 -9.72 -5.01
C ILE A 20 -14.42 -9.34 -5.51
N GLY A 21 -14.69 -8.07 -5.81
CA GLY A 21 -15.95 -7.62 -6.41
C GLY A 21 -16.28 -8.33 -7.72
N GLY A 22 -15.25 -8.77 -8.46
CA GLY A 22 -15.42 -9.66 -9.62
C GLY A 22 -16.21 -10.94 -9.32
N PHE A 23 -16.08 -11.52 -8.12
CA PHE A 23 -16.86 -12.69 -7.70
C PHE A 23 -18.29 -12.32 -7.28
N VAL A 24 -18.53 -11.10 -6.79
CA VAL A 24 -19.88 -10.62 -6.44
C VAL A 24 -20.79 -10.65 -7.68
N ASN A 25 -20.25 -10.33 -8.86
CA ASN A 25 -21.00 -10.47 -10.11
C ASN A 25 -21.36 -11.94 -10.45
N GLU A 26 -20.55 -12.92 -10.05
CA GLU A 26 -20.83 -14.34 -10.29
C GLU A 26 -21.94 -14.88 -9.37
N PHE A 27 -22.05 -14.36 -8.14
CA PHE A 27 -23.02 -14.84 -7.14
C PHE A 27 -24.30 -14.00 -7.05
N PHE A 28 -24.29 -12.75 -7.50
CA PHE A 28 -25.42 -11.82 -7.44
C PHE A 28 -25.80 -11.30 -8.83
N ASN A 29 -26.28 -10.05 -8.91
CA ASN A 29 -26.63 -9.39 -10.17
C ASN A 29 -25.68 -8.22 -10.48
N PHE A 30 -25.64 -7.83 -11.75
CA PHE A 30 -24.76 -6.77 -12.26
C PHE A 30 -24.94 -5.43 -11.53
N THR A 31 -26.16 -5.11 -11.10
CA THR A 31 -26.46 -3.88 -10.35
C THR A 31 -25.80 -3.87 -8.98
N LEU A 32 -25.85 -4.99 -8.24
CA LEU A 32 -25.19 -5.13 -6.95
C LEU A 32 -23.67 -5.11 -7.09
N PHE A 33 -23.14 -5.73 -8.15
CA PHE A 33 -21.71 -5.64 -8.51
C PHE A 33 -21.27 -4.18 -8.68
N ILE A 34 -21.96 -3.40 -9.53
CA ILE A 34 -21.60 -1.98 -9.74
C ILE A 34 -21.69 -1.18 -8.44
N ALA A 35 -22.74 -1.39 -7.64
CA ALA A 35 -22.91 -0.66 -6.38
C ALA A 35 -21.79 -0.99 -5.37
N PHE A 36 -21.40 -2.27 -5.29
CA PHE A 36 -20.29 -2.73 -4.47
C PHE A 36 -18.97 -2.11 -4.93
N GLU A 37 -18.65 -2.19 -6.21
CA GLU A 37 -17.43 -1.60 -6.78
C GLU A 37 -17.38 -0.08 -6.55
N ALA A 38 -18.48 0.63 -6.84
CA ALA A 38 -18.56 2.07 -6.64
C ALA A 38 -18.32 2.47 -5.18
N LEU A 39 -18.84 1.70 -4.22
CA LEU A 39 -18.62 1.92 -2.80
C LEU A 39 -17.14 1.78 -2.42
N PHE A 40 -16.47 0.71 -2.85
CA PHE A 40 -15.08 0.49 -2.50
C PHE A 40 -14.11 1.41 -3.25
N ILE A 41 -14.42 1.78 -4.50
CA ILE A 41 -13.70 2.82 -5.23
C ILE A 41 -13.82 4.17 -4.50
N ALA A 42 -15.02 4.53 -4.03
CA ALA A 42 -15.21 5.76 -3.25
C ALA A 42 -14.42 5.71 -1.93
N LEU A 43 -14.43 4.57 -1.24
CA LEU A 43 -13.64 4.33 -0.02
C LEU A 43 -12.13 4.47 -0.27
N PHE A 44 -11.62 3.91 -1.36
CA PHE A 44 -10.22 4.04 -1.80
C PHE A 44 -9.82 5.53 -1.91
N PHE A 45 -10.58 6.33 -2.65
CA PHE A 45 -10.27 7.77 -2.77
C PHE A 45 -10.42 8.53 -1.45
N LEU A 46 -11.36 8.14 -0.60
CA LEU A 46 -11.56 8.75 0.73
C LEU A 46 -10.37 8.45 1.66
N ILE A 47 -9.87 7.22 1.64
CA ILE A 47 -8.69 6.82 2.43
C ILE A 47 -7.43 7.51 1.87
N LEU A 48 -7.20 7.55 0.55
CA LEU A 48 -6.12 8.34 -0.06
C LEU A 48 -6.16 9.81 0.36
N TRP A 49 -7.35 10.41 0.36
CA TRP A 49 -7.52 11.78 0.82
C TRP A 49 -7.11 11.95 2.28
N LYS A 50 -7.49 11.01 3.14
CA LYS A 50 -7.10 11.00 4.56
C LYS A 50 -5.61 10.73 4.75
N MET A 51 -4.98 9.93 3.89
CA MET A 51 -3.54 9.72 3.89
C MET A 51 -2.78 11.01 3.58
N ARG A 52 -3.31 11.88 2.71
CA ARG A 52 -2.68 13.18 2.39
C ARG A 52 -2.41 14.03 3.63
N SER A 53 -3.36 14.10 4.56
CA SER A 53 -3.21 14.91 5.78
C SER A 53 -2.26 14.28 6.81
N VAL A 54 -2.12 12.95 6.82
CA VAL A 54 -1.33 12.21 7.82
C VAL A 54 0.12 11.98 7.39
N PHE A 55 0.37 11.79 6.10
CA PHE A 55 1.68 11.47 5.53
C PHE A 55 2.45 12.70 5.02
N GLY A 56 1.78 13.83 4.81
CA GLY A 56 2.43 15.09 4.41
C GLY A 56 3.28 14.95 3.15
N ARG A 57 4.56 15.34 3.20
CA ARG A 57 5.50 15.23 2.05
C ARG A 57 5.72 13.78 1.59
N GLY A 58 5.64 12.82 2.52
CA GLY A 58 5.76 11.40 2.23
C GLY A 58 4.56 10.81 1.49
N PHE A 59 3.45 11.54 1.36
CA PHE A 59 2.22 11.05 0.72
C PHE A 59 2.40 10.67 -0.76
N ILE A 60 3.20 11.42 -1.52
CA ILE A 60 3.24 11.26 -2.99
C ILE A 60 3.72 9.87 -3.44
N ARG A 61 4.64 9.24 -2.69
CA ARG A 61 5.09 7.86 -2.96
C ARG A 61 4.00 6.84 -2.69
N TYR A 62 3.21 7.02 -1.62
CA TYR A 62 2.05 6.16 -1.33
C TYR A 62 0.95 6.35 -2.37
N LEU A 63 0.65 7.61 -2.73
CA LEU A 63 -0.32 7.94 -3.77
C LEU A 63 0.01 7.24 -5.10
N LEU A 64 1.26 7.38 -5.58
CA LEU A 64 1.70 6.74 -6.82
C LEU A 64 1.59 5.22 -6.76
N TYR A 65 2.01 4.62 -5.63
CA TYR A 65 1.94 3.18 -5.43
C TYR A 65 0.49 2.67 -5.50
N PHE A 66 -0.41 3.25 -4.70
CA PHE A 66 -1.80 2.81 -4.63
C PHE A 66 -2.56 3.09 -5.92
N LEU A 67 -2.29 4.20 -6.63
CA LEU A 67 -2.89 4.45 -7.94
C LEU A 67 -2.44 3.41 -8.98
N ILE A 68 -1.18 2.99 -8.98
CA ILE A 68 -0.70 1.95 -9.90
C ILE A 68 -1.38 0.61 -9.58
N LEU A 69 -1.47 0.24 -8.30
CA LEU A 69 -2.19 -0.97 -7.89
C LEU A 69 -3.67 -0.92 -8.31
N PHE A 70 -4.32 0.22 -8.08
CA PHE A 70 -5.70 0.45 -8.49
C PHE A 70 -5.90 0.27 -10.00
N CYS A 71 -5.04 0.87 -10.82
CA CYS A 71 -5.09 0.71 -12.28
C CYS A 71 -4.89 -0.75 -12.72
N ILE A 72 -3.96 -1.48 -12.09
CA ILE A 72 -3.73 -2.91 -12.37
C ILE A 72 -4.99 -3.73 -12.07
N ILE A 73 -5.62 -3.48 -10.91
CA ILE A 73 -6.84 -4.18 -10.50
C ILE A 73 -7.99 -3.85 -11.46
N LEU A 74 -8.23 -2.57 -11.76
CA LEU A 74 -9.28 -2.18 -12.72
C LEU A 74 -9.07 -2.79 -14.12
N ALA A 75 -7.83 -2.81 -14.61
CA ALA A 75 -7.52 -3.44 -15.89
C ALA A 75 -7.83 -4.94 -15.87
N SER A 76 -7.52 -5.63 -14.77
CA SER A 76 -7.84 -7.05 -14.62
C SER A 76 -9.35 -7.31 -14.55
N LEU A 77 -10.12 -6.47 -13.85
CA LEU A 77 -11.58 -6.56 -13.78
C LEU A 77 -12.22 -6.33 -15.15
N LEU A 78 -11.74 -5.33 -15.89
CA LEU A 78 -12.23 -5.05 -17.24
C LEU A 78 -12.00 -6.24 -18.19
N LEU A 79 -10.81 -6.85 -18.13
CA LEU A 79 -10.49 -8.04 -18.93
C LEU A 79 -11.37 -9.25 -18.58
N LEU A 80 -11.74 -9.40 -17.30
CA LEU A 80 -12.67 -10.44 -16.88
C LEU A 80 -14.08 -10.19 -17.44
N VAL A 81 -14.61 -8.98 -17.28
CA VAL A 81 -15.95 -8.57 -17.76
C VAL A 81 -16.06 -8.71 -19.28
N MET A 82 -15.06 -8.24 -20.04
CA MET A 82 -15.07 -8.31 -21.51
C MET A 82 -14.97 -9.74 -22.06
N SER A 83 -14.46 -10.68 -21.27
CA SER A 83 -14.21 -12.03 -21.79
C SER A 83 -15.43 -12.94 -21.83
N GLU A 84 -16.57 -12.53 -21.26
CA GLU A 84 -17.83 -13.30 -21.09
C GLU A 84 -17.67 -14.73 -20.54
N LYS A 85 -16.46 -15.09 -20.08
CA LYS A 85 -16.12 -16.42 -19.60
C LYS A 85 -16.05 -16.40 -18.08
N LEU A 86 -17.08 -16.96 -17.46
CA LEU A 86 -17.19 -17.25 -16.01
C LEU A 86 -16.28 -18.41 -15.52
N ALA A 87 -15.37 -18.92 -16.36
CA ALA A 87 -14.40 -19.92 -15.92
C ALA A 87 -13.21 -19.20 -15.27
N PRO A 88 -12.65 -19.71 -14.15
CA PRO A 88 -11.50 -19.10 -13.50
C PRO A 88 -10.34 -19.02 -14.48
N ARG A 89 -10.08 -17.81 -14.98
CA ARG A 89 -8.95 -17.49 -15.84
C ARG A 89 -7.69 -17.39 -15.00
N PHE A 90 -7.15 -18.56 -14.69
CA PHE A 90 -5.88 -18.71 -13.97
C PHE A 90 -4.75 -17.93 -14.64
N ASP A 91 -4.80 -17.73 -15.96
CA ASP A 91 -3.90 -16.88 -16.73
C ASP A 91 -4.02 -15.40 -16.35
N ILE A 92 -5.23 -14.83 -16.30
CA ILE A 92 -5.44 -13.44 -15.86
C ILE A 92 -5.05 -13.27 -14.39
N PHE A 93 -5.41 -14.24 -13.55
CA PHE A 93 -5.03 -14.23 -12.14
C PHE A 93 -3.51 -14.29 -11.95
N LEU A 94 -2.82 -15.15 -12.71
CA LEU A 94 -1.37 -15.26 -12.68
C LEU A 94 -0.69 -13.96 -13.13
N VAL A 95 -1.17 -13.35 -14.21
CA VAL A 95 -0.67 -12.04 -14.69
C VAL A 95 -0.87 -10.96 -13.64
N LEU A 96 -2.03 -10.95 -12.96
CA LEU A 96 -2.30 -10.03 -11.86
C LEU A 96 -1.31 -10.22 -10.71
N VAL A 97 -1.11 -11.46 -10.24
CA VAL A 97 -0.15 -11.76 -9.17
C VAL A 97 1.26 -11.33 -9.55
N ILE A 98 1.70 -11.63 -10.78
CA ILE A 98 3.01 -11.22 -11.28
C ILE A 98 3.12 -9.69 -11.31
N ALA A 99 2.09 -8.98 -11.81
CA ALA A 99 2.08 -7.53 -11.85
C ALA A 99 2.18 -6.92 -10.45
N LEU A 100 1.43 -7.46 -9.48
CA LEU A 100 1.49 -7.03 -8.07
C LEU A 100 2.89 -7.25 -7.48
N ILE A 101 3.52 -8.40 -7.74
CA ILE A 101 4.89 -8.69 -7.29
C ILE A 101 5.88 -7.70 -7.91
N ILE A 102 5.83 -7.50 -9.22
CA ILE A 102 6.72 -6.57 -9.93
C ILE A 102 6.55 -5.15 -9.40
N THR A 103 5.33 -4.67 -9.23
CA THR A 103 5.06 -3.34 -8.67
C THR A 103 5.62 -3.22 -7.25
N ASN A 104 5.41 -4.21 -6.39
CA ASN A 104 5.95 -4.22 -5.03
C ASN A 104 7.48 -4.17 -5.01
N VAL A 105 8.13 -5.03 -5.81
CA VAL A 105 9.60 -5.07 -5.90
C VAL A 105 10.13 -3.76 -6.47
N ALA A 106 9.55 -3.24 -7.55
CA ALA A 106 9.97 -1.98 -8.17
C ALA A 106 9.89 -0.81 -7.18
N PHE A 107 8.76 -0.67 -6.47
CA PHE A 107 8.61 0.39 -5.46
C PHE A 107 9.56 0.22 -4.29
N ARG A 108 9.81 -1.01 -3.83
CA ARG A 108 10.79 -1.29 -2.78
C ARG A 108 12.22 -0.94 -3.22
N VAL A 109 12.59 -1.23 -4.46
CA VAL A 109 13.92 -0.87 -5.01
C VAL A 109 14.07 0.64 -5.19
N ILE A 110 13.03 1.32 -5.70
CA ILE A 110 13.07 2.77 -6.00
C ILE A 110 12.93 3.63 -4.73
N PHE A 111 12.00 3.26 -3.83
CA PHE A 111 11.64 4.08 -2.67
C PHE A 111 12.12 3.50 -1.33
N GLY A 112 12.42 2.21 -1.24
CA GLY A 112 12.92 1.58 0.00
C GLY A 112 14.37 1.95 0.35
N LYS A 113 15.12 2.51 -0.61
CA LYS A 113 16.47 3.06 -0.36
C LYS A 113 16.47 4.54 0.06
N LYS A 114 15.33 5.23 0.05
CA LYS A 114 15.27 6.63 0.48
C LYS A 114 15.31 6.70 2.01
N GLU A 115 16.13 7.60 2.53
CA GLU A 115 16.37 7.83 3.96
C GLU A 115 15.04 7.93 4.73
N LEU A 116 14.86 7.03 5.68
CA LEU A 116 13.79 7.10 6.64
C LEU A 116 14.22 8.05 7.75
N GLU A 117 13.62 9.24 7.76
CA GLU A 117 13.80 10.21 8.82
C GLU A 117 13.22 9.63 10.12
N GLY A 118 14.11 9.17 11.00
CA GLY A 118 13.82 8.72 12.35
C GLY A 118 14.31 9.75 13.37
N ARG A 119 13.67 9.79 14.54
CA ARG A 119 14.08 10.70 15.61
C ARG A 119 15.06 9.99 16.55
N VAL A 120 16.25 10.56 16.74
CA VAL A 120 17.23 10.03 17.70
C VAL A 120 16.77 10.31 19.14
N LEU A 121 16.53 9.24 19.91
CA LEU A 121 16.13 9.31 21.32
C LEU A 121 17.36 9.32 22.24
N LEU A 122 18.30 8.41 21.98
CA LEU A 122 19.55 8.22 22.71
C LEU A 122 20.64 7.91 21.68
N SER A 123 21.84 8.43 21.87
CA SER A 123 22.99 8.07 21.04
C SER A 123 24.23 8.05 21.92
N ASP A 124 24.96 6.95 21.79
CA ASP A 124 26.30 6.74 22.30
C ASP A 124 27.27 6.64 21.11
N ASP A 125 28.57 6.46 21.37
CA ASP A 125 29.61 6.53 20.33
C ASP A 125 29.53 5.41 19.26
N ARG A 126 28.75 4.34 19.49
CA ARG A 126 28.57 3.21 18.55
C ARG A 126 27.13 2.80 18.29
N LEU A 127 26.18 3.29 19.10
CA LEU A 127 24.79 2.85 19.07
C LEU A 127 23.88 4.05 19.24
N ALA A 128 22.80 4.11 18.45
CA ALA A 128 21.72 5.04 18.65
C ALA A 128 20.39 4.30 18.78
N VAL A 129 19.55 4.75 19.71
CA VAL A 129 18.15 4.39 19.77
C VAL A 129 17.37 5.42 18.97
N VAL A 130 16.79 4.98 17.86
CA VAL A 130 16.00 5.82 16.94
C VAL A 130 14.54 5.40 16.97
N GLU A 131 13.64 6.38 17.00
CA GLU A 131 12.22 6.16 16.77
C GLU A 131 11.94 6.30 15.28
N LEU A 132 11.60 5.19 14.63
CA LEU A 132 11.26 5.17 13.21
C LEU A 132 9.74 5.18 13.02
N PRO A 133 9.22 6.01 12.11
CA PRO A 133 7.82 5.92 11.72
C PRO A 133 7.57 4.63 10.92
N PHE A 134 6.30 4.23 10.84
CA PHE A 134 5.89 3.15 9.94
C PHE A 134 6.26 3.49 8.48
N ASP A 135 6.87 2.53 7.79
CA ASP A 135 7.15 2.62 6.36
C ASP A 135 6.91 1.29 5.63
N LEU A 136 5.98 1.31 4.68
CA LEU A 136 5.60 0.15 3.88
C LEU A 136 6.76 -0.35 3.01
N PHE A 137 7.53 0.57 2.40
CA PHE A 137 8.53 0.22 1.39
C PHE A 137 9.83 -0.25 2.04
N ALA A 138 10.18 0.29 3.20
CA ALA A 138 11.30 -0.24 3.98
C ALA A 138 10.93 -1.52 4.75
N GLY A 139 9.64 -1.81 4.93
CA GLY A 139 9.17 -2.95 5.72
C GLY A 139 9.44 -2.76 7.22
N ILE A 140 9.46 -1.51 7.69
CA ILE A 140 9.77 -1.16 9.07
C ILE A 140 8.47 -0.83 9.79
N PRO A 141 8.05 -1.62 10.79
CA PRO A 141 6.94 -1.24 11.65
C PRO A 141 7.30 0.01 12.47
N LYS A 142 6.30 0.75 12.95
CA LYS A 142 6.61 1.87 13.85
C LYS A 142 7.20 1.33 15.15
N GLY A 143 8.31 1.89 15.60
CA GLY A 143 8.95 1.43 16.83
C GLY A 143 10.23 2.15 17.20
N LYS A 144 10.81 1.73 18.32
CA LYS A 144 12.15 2.13 18.76
C LYS A 144 13.13 1.04 18.34
N TYR A 145 14.15 1.45 17.61
CA TYR A 145 15.17 0.56 17.06
C TYR A 145 16.52 0.96 17.60
N VAL A 146 17.35 -0.03 17.89
CA VAL A 146 18.78 0.18 18.15
C VAL A 146 19.49 0.02 16.82
N VAL A 147 20.16 1.07 16.38
CA VAL A 147 20.94 1.11 15.14
C VAL A 147 22.40 1.38 15.47
N GLU A 148 23.29 0.71 14.74
CA GLU A 148 24.72 1.01 14.81
C GLU A 148 24.99 2.35 14.11
N THR A 149 25.83 3.16 14.73
CA THR A 149 26.18 4.49 14.22
C THR A 149 27.67 4.69 14.27
N ASP A 150 28.25 5.17 13.18
CA ASP A 150 29.70 5.46 13.10
C ASP A 150 30.10 6.70 13.93
N THR A 151 29.12 7.53 14.31
CA THR A 151 29.34 8.75 15.08
C THR A 151 28.18 9.01 16.05
N LYS A 152 28.47 9.75 17.13
CA LYS A 152 27.46 10.19 18.08
C LYS A 152 26.53 11.21 17.44
N ILE A 153 25.24 10.89 17.37
CA ILE A 153 24.20 11.73 16.76
C ILE A 153 23.51 12.54 17.86
N ALA A 154 23.33 13.85 17.63
CA ALA A 154 22.63 14.71 18.57
C ALA A 154 21.17 14.26 18.76
N LYS A 155 20.71 14.18 20.02
CA LYS A 155 19.32 13.83 20.35
C LYS A 155 18.36 14.80 19.66
N GLY A 156 17.26 14.26 19.14
CA GLY A 156 16.19 15.03 18.50
C GLY A 156 16.45 15.45 17.06
N LYS A 157 17.61 15.09 16.48
CA LYS A 157 17.79 15.02 15.02
C LYS A 157 17.14 13.77 14.44
#